data_AF-A0AAE1KLU4-F1
#
_entry.id   AF-A0AAE1KLU4-F1
#
_cell.length_a   1.000
_cell.length_b   1.000
_cell.length_c   1.000
_cell.angle_alpha   90.00
_cell.angle_beta   90.00
_cell.angle_gamma   90.00
#
_symmetry.space_group_name_H-M   'P 1'
#
loop_
_entity.id
_entity.type
_entity.pdbx_description
1 polymer ?
#
loop_
_entity_poly.entity_id
_entity_poly.type
_entity_poly.pdbx_seq_one_letter_code
_entity_poly.pdbx_strand_id
1 'polypeptide(L)'
;MEEECEEDSDNKEESSLEDDSMESEGESSVEDEEQAEEMQAEQSECKIEGESDAEEEDPLEEELAKEEKEEESNEKEEEGHQDNGEEKKKNSKKPDKLQYIHVTVFEPIDIDKEMLSARQYRIILLRPRPHDCKQVVHLGLCGCNRTQQLATCPPQVTKHTDQSTCGSTATLRGPGQKVVSYVVFGKFPSAYYNGLEKLVYEVPKFYPGWSMRVHLNWAQDNLRDWACALACNNSHLDICNVQNLPGIGNVNESFAMTWRFSVMGDPLVNRYIVRDSDTPVIQREVDAVNEWIRLGTCYHFMSDHNGHRKAVMGGMWGGCNSWQPNKTREIRTNLYLSKKNYGGDQKALSKNLYHWAKTNMTYHVAYYCQRFKDSLPFPTRRVNGTFVGSAKYRYPHTFLQKVCPWECRPKFHKDWILC
;
A
#
# COMPACT_ATOMS: atom_id res chain seq x y z
N MET A 1 -5.94 -71.39 7.24
CA MET A 1 -5.09 -70.43 6.52
C MET A 1 -4.61 -71.21 5.31
N GLU A 2 -5.47 -71.26 4.31
CA GLU A 2 -5.40 -72.08 3.09
C GLU A 2 -6.12 -71.30 1.99
N GLU A 3 -5.52 -71.36 0.79
CA GLU A 3 -6.03 -71.17 -0.58
C GLU A 3 -6.37 -69.73 -1.04
N GLU A 4 -5.69 -69.15 -2.05
CA GLU A 4 -5.73 -69.47 -3.51
C GLU A 4 -7.12 -69.18 -4.12
N CYS A 5 -7.36 -68.62 -5.30
CA CYS A 5 -6.55 -68.22 -6.45
C CYS A 5 -7.41 -67.33 -7.38
N GLU A 6 -6.72 -66.60 -8.25
CA GLU A 6 -7.00 -66.35 -9.68
C GLU A 6 -8.21 -65.54 -10.19
N GLU A 7 -7.85 -64.79 -11.23
CA GLU A 7 -8.61 -63.97 -12.17
C GLU A 7 -9.55 -64.81 -13.03
N ASP A 8 -10.65 -64.22 -13.50
CA ASP A 8 -10.99 -64.32 -14.92
C ASP A 8 -11.98 -63.23 -15.34
N SER A 9 -11.62 -62.60 -16.45
CA SER A 9 -12.37 -61.62 -17.21
C SER A 9 -13.27 -62.31 -18.25
N ASP A 10 -14.51 -61.84 -18.45
CA ASP A 10 -15.15 -61.99 -19.76
C ASP A 10 -16.18 -60.89 -20.08
N ASN A 11 -15.72 -60.01 -20.97
CA ASN A 11 -16.34 -59.33 -22.10
C ASN A 11 -17.87 -59.34 -22.38
N LYS A 12 -18.31 -58.12 -22.78
CA LYS A 12 -19.08 -57.72 -23.99
C LYS A 12 -20.50 -57.13 -23.83
N GLU A 13 -20.59 -55.85 -24.27
CA GLU A 13 -21.53 -55.21 -25.24
C GLU A 13 -23.02 -55.63 -25.21
N GLU A 14 -24.05 -54.78 -25.24
CA GLU A 14 -24.25 -53.54 -26.01
C GLU A 14 -25.55 -52.81 -25.57
N SER A 15 -25.53 -51.47 -25.66
CA SER A 15 -26.62 -50.47 -25.87
C SER A 15 -28.02 -50.58 -25.23
N SER A 16 -28.48 -49.50 -24.57
CA SER A 16 -29.59 -48.63 -25.06
C SER A 16 -29.97 -47.49 -24.09
N LEU A 17 -30.00 -46.26 -24.66
CA LEU A 17 -31.01 -45.19 -24.55
C LEU A 17 -31.40 -44.52 -23.21
N GLU A 18 -31.19 -43.20 -23.21
CA GLU A 18 -32.05 -42.07 -22.75
C GLU A 18 -32.14 -41.68 -21.25
N ASP A 19 -31.66 -40.45 -21.01
CA ASP A 19 -32.20 -39.32 -20.20
C ASP A 19 -32.86 -39.57 -18.83
N ASP A 20 -32.31 -38.98 -17.76
CA ASP A 20 -32.66 -37.62 -17.27
C ASP A 20 -32.46 -37.46 -15.73
N SER A 21 -32.13 -36.24 -15.31
CA SER A 21 -32.12 -35.67 -13.94
C SER A 21 -31.05 -36.17 -12.94
N MET A 22 -30.06 -35.35 -12.52
CA MET A 22 -30.08 -34.13 -11.67
C MET A 22 -29.75 -34.46 -10.21
N GLU A 23 -28.50 -34.21 -9.80
CA GLU A 23 -28.14 -33.64 -8.50
C GLU A 23 -26.66 -33.26 -8.50
N SER A 24 -26.39 -31.96 -8.59
CA SER A 24 -25.08 -31.35 -8.41
C SER A 24 -25.18 -30.34 -7.26
N GLU A 25 -24.84 -30.74 -6.05
CA GLU A 25 -24.54 -29.81 -4.96
C GLU A 25 -23.37 -30.35 -4.16
N GLY A 26 -22.28 -29.57 -4.08
CA GLY A 26 -21.16 -29.91 -3.21
C GLY A 26 -19.81 -29.30 -3.60
N GLU A 27 -19.74 -28.01 -3.92
CA GLU A 27 -18.43 -27.33 -4.06
C GLU A 27 -18.42 -25.87 -3.56
N SER A 28 -19.37 -25.46 -2.71
CA SER A 28 -19.45 -24.08 -2.17
C SER A 28 -19.06 -23.91 -0.69
N SER A 29 -18.76 -24.97 0.06
CA SER A 29 -18.64 -24.86 1.53
C SER A 29 -17.27 -24.45 2.07
N VAL A 30 -16.19 -24.60 1.28
CA VAL A 30 -14.82 -24.39 1.79
C VAL A 30 -14.46 -22.90 1.89
N GLU A 31 -14.95 -22.06 0.97
CA GLU A 31 -14.68 -20.62 0.96
C GLU A 31 -15.50 -19.85 2.00
N ASP A 32 -16.69 -20.35 2.35
CA ASP A 32 -17.57 -19.76 3.37
C ASP A 32 -17.10 -20.09 4.80
N GLU A 33 -16.53 -21.28 5.03
CA GLU A 33 -15.90 -21.64 6.32
C GLU A 33 -14.63 -20.83 6.59
N GLU A 34 -13.79 -20.55 5.57
CA GLU A 34 -12.56 -19.77 5.74
C GLU A 34 -12.85 -18.29 6.11
N GLN A 35 -13.94 -17.71 5.59
CA GLN A 35 -14.40 -16.37 5.97
C GLN A 35 -15.00 -16.33 7.39
N ALA A 36 -15.70 -17.38 7.79
CA ALA A 36 -16.28 -17.48 9.13
C ALA A 36 -15.19 -17.66 10.21
N GLU A 37 -14.16 -18.47 9.95
CA GLU A 37 -13.01 -18.63 10.85
C GLU A 37 -12.18 -17.35 10.98
N GLU A 38 -11.97 -16.59 9.90
CA GLU A 38 -11.28 -15.29 9.91
C GLU A 38 -12.08 -14.24 10.71
N MET A 39 -13.40 -14.19 10.53
CA MET A 39 -14.28 -13.28 11.26
C MET A 39 -14.32 -13.58 12.77
N GLN A 40 -14.20 -14.84 13.18
CA GLN A 40 -14.12 -15.23 14.59
C GLN A 40 -12.73 -14.98 15.19
N ALA A 41 -11.65 -15.20 14.43
CA ALA A 41 -10.28 -14.97 14.88
C ALA A 41 -9.96 -13.48 15.06
N GLU A 42 -10.38 -12.61 14.14
CA GLU A 42 -10.18 -11.15 14.24
C GLU A 42 -11.02 -10.52 15.37
N GLN A 43 -12.25 -11.00 15.56
CA GLN A 43 -13.07 -10.61 16.71
C GLN A 43 -12.45 -11.08 18.02
N SER A 44 -11.75 -12.24 18.05
CA SER A 44 -11.05 -12.71 19.24
C SER A 44 -9.79 -11.88 19.55
N GLU A 45 -9.04 -11.43 18.53
CA GLU A 45 -7.89 -10.54 18.73
C GLU A 45 -8.32 -9.13 19.19
N CYS A 46 -9.53 -8.68 18.80
CA CYS A 46 -10.15 -7.45 19.33
C CYS A 46 -10.85 -7.64 20.69
N LYS A 47 -11.31 -8.85 21.04
CA LYS A 47 -12.02 -9.14 22.30
C LYS A 47 -11.12 -9.46 23.50
N ILE A 48 -9.81 -9.58 23.33
CA ILE A 48 -8.87 -9.73 24.47
C ILE A 48 -8.75 -8.43 25.31
N GLU A 49 -9.55 -7.40 25.04
CA GLU A 49 -9.62 -6.14 25.81
C GLU A 49 -10.64 -6.14 26.96
N GLY A 50 -10.88 -7.29 27.60
CA GLY A 50 -11.74 -7.30 28.77
C GLY A 50 -11.76 -8.63 29.50
N GLU A 51 -10.68 -8.98 30.21
CA GLU A 51 -10.75 -9.69 31.49
C GLU A 51 -9.37 -9.81 32.15
N SER A 52 -9.36 -9.41 33.43
CA SER A 52 -8.36 -9.59 34.49
C SER A 52 -6.92 -9.12 34.26
N ASP A 53 -6.52 -8.06 34.98
CA ASP A 53 -5.59 -8.24 36.10
C ASP A 53 -5.93 -7.21 37.19
N ALA A 54 -5.98 -7.71 38.43
CA ALA A 54 -6.45 -7.01 39.61
C ALA A 54 -5.40 -6.03 40.18
N GLU A 55 -5.90 -4.87 40.59
CA GLU A 55 -5.48 -4.00 41.70
C GLU A 55 -3.99 -3.96 42.11
N GLU A 56 -3.33 -2.84 41.77
CA GLU A 56 -2.44 -2.13 42.69
C GLU A 56 -2.57 -0.62 42.39
N GLU A 57 -3.22 0.12 43.31
CA GLU A 57 -3.47 1.57 43.19
C GLU A 57 -2.17 2.38 43.44
N ASP A 58 -1.79 3.23 42.48
CA ASP A 58 -0.67 4.20 42.58
C ASP A 58 -1.25 5.62 42.80
N PRO A 59 -0.93 6.32 43.92
CA PRO A 59 -1.66 7.52 44.37
C PRO A 59 -1.25 8.83 43.66
N LEU A 60 -1.15 8.84 42.33
CA LEU A 60 -0.75 10.01 41.54
C LEU A 60 -1.85 10.58 40.63
N GLU A 61 -3.07 10.05 40.68
CA GLU A 61 -4.21 10.53 39.86
C GLU A 61 -5.02 11.70 40.47
N GLU A 62 -4.69 12.19 41.68
CA GLU A 62 -5.47 13.24 42.34
C GLU A 62 -4.94 14.68 42.15
N GLU A 63 -3.79 14.88 41.49
CA GLU A 63 -3.26 16.23 41.23
C GLU A 63 -3.52 16.80 39.82
N LEU A 64 -3.93 15.98 38.84
CA LEU A 64 -4.18 16.45 37.47
C LEU A 64 -5.62 16.92 37.21
N ALA A 65 -6.53 16.75 38.18
CA ALA A 65 -7.93 17.19 38.09
C ALA A 65 -8.17 18.63 38.62
N LYS A 66 -7.12 19.37 38.99
CA LYS A 66 -7.22 20.74 39.53
C LYS A 66 -6.67 21.84 38.61
N GLU A 67 -5.98 21.52 37.53
CA GLU A 67 -5.44 22.53 36.60
C GLU A 67 -6.35 22.82 35.39
N GLU A 68 -7.35 21.97 35.09
CA GLU A 68 -8.30 22.20 33.98
C GLU A 68 -9.53 23.09 34.34
N LYS A 69 -9.47 23.86 35.44
CA LYS A 69 -10.55 24.79 35.84
C LYS A 69 -10.16 26.27 35.90
N GLU A 70 -8.94 26.65 35.51
CA GLU A 70 -8.51 28.06 35.48
C GLU A 70 -8.32 28.67 34.07
N GLU A 71 -8.38 27.89 32.99
CA GLU A 71 -8.23 28.44 31.62
C GLU A 71 -9.56 28.79 30.90
N GLU A 72 -10.73 28.48 31.47
CA GLU A 72 -12.03 28.78 30.86
C GLU A 72 -12.68 30.12 31.32
N SER A 73 -11.89 31.02 31.92
CA SER A 73 -12.40 32.31 32.45
C SER A 73 -11.80 33.58 31.83
N ASN A 74 -11.00 33.49 30.76
CA ASN A 74 -10.33 34.64 30.15
C ASN A 74 -10.60 34.85 28.63
N GLU A 75 -11.80 34.50 28.16
CA GLU A 75 -12.29 34.91 26.83
C GLU A 75 -13.73 35.43 26.89
N LYS A 76 -13.97 36.49 27.68
CA LYS A 76 -15.16 37.34 27.54
C LYS A 76 -14.85 38.75 28.02
N GLU A 77 -14.23 39.56 27.18
CA GLU A 77 -14.32 41.03 27.21
C GLU A 77 -13.51 41.60 26.04
N GLU A 78 -14.17 41.88 24.91
CA GLU A 78 -13.89 43.01 24.00
C GLU A 78 -14.75 42.90 22.72
N GLU A 79 -16.06 43.17 22.84
CA GLU A 79 -16.86 43.64 21.71
C GLU A 79 -17.73 44.81 22.17
N GLY A 80 -17.45 46.01 21.67
CA GLY A 80 -18.31 47.16 21.92
C GLY A 80 -17.73 48.52 21.54
N HIS A 81 -17.71 48.86 20.24
CA HIS A 81 -18.03 50.24 19.82
C HIS A 81 -18.39 50.33 18.33
N GLN A 82 -19.66 50.64 18.06
CA GLN A 82 -20.13 51.23 16.81
C GLN A 82 -20.09 52.75 16.95
N ASP A 83 -19.56 53.46 15.94
CA ASP A 83 -20.00 54.83 15.67
C ASP A 83 -20.00 55.13 14.16
N ASN A 84 -20.96 55.96 13.76
CA ASN A 84 -21.36 56.33 12.41
C ASN A 84 -20.47 57.41 11.77
N GLY A 85 -20.38 57.45 10.44
CA GLY A 85 -19.81 58.58 9.71
C GLY A 85 -19.98 58.49 8.19
N GLU A 86 -20.88 59.30 7.65
CA GLU A 86 -21.27 59.41 6.24
C GLU A 86 -20.24 60.10 5.29
N GLU A 87 -20.36 59.74 4.01
CA GLU A 87 -20.10 60.49 2.76
C GLU A 87 -18.74 61.14 2.44
N LYS A 88 -18.15 60.74 1.29
CA LYS A 88 -18.19 61.52 0.02
C LYS A 88 -17.54 60.83 -1.17
N LYS A 89 -18.31 60.76 -2.28
CA LYS A 89 -17.88 60.45 -3.65
C LYS A 89 -16.89 61.49 -4.18
N LYS A 90 -15.83 61.05 -4.88
CA LYS A 90 -15.27 61.79 -6.04
C LYS A 90 -14.76 60.83 -7.12
N ASN A 91 -15.39 60.95 -8.29
CA ASN A 91 -14.97 60.45 -9.60
C ASN A 91 -13.67 61.13 -10.05
N SER A 92 -12.73 60.37 -10.62
CA SER A 92 -11.93 60.85 -11.77
C SER A 92 -11.37 59.70 -12.59
N LYS A 93 -11.52 59.84 -13.91
CA LYS A 93 -11.23 58.89 -14.99
C LYS A 93 -9.72 58.62 -15.21
N LYS A 94 -9.46 57.41 -15.74
CA LYS A 94 -8.28 56.82 -16.43
C LYS A 94 -7.44 57.78 -17.30
N PRO A 95 -6.16 57.43 -17.61
CA PRO A 95 -5.88 56.73 -18.88
C PRO A 95 -4.85 55.58 -18.80
N ASP A 96 -4.92 54.70 -19.80
CA ASP A 96 -4.08 53.50 -20.03
C ASP A 96 -2.58 53.81 -20.24
N LYS A 97 -1.70 52.86 -19.89
CA LYS A 97 -0.36 52.72 -20.52
C LYS A 97 0.33 51.36 -20.27
N LEU A 98 0.55 50.68 -21.40
CA LEU A 98 1.60 49.71 -21.80
C LEU A 98 2.29 48.77 -20.79
N GLN A 99 2.25 47.48 -21.16
CA GLN A 99 3.19 46.42 -20.79
C GLN A 99 4.64 46.75 -21.15
N TYR A 100 5.57 46.44 -20.24
CA TYR A 100 6.98 46.20 -20.56
C TYR A 100 7.46 44.90 -19.91
N ILE A 101 7.96 43.97 -20.72
CA ILE A 101 8.68 42.78 -20.31
C ILE A 101 10.15 43.18 -20.16
N HIS A 102 10.73 43.00 -18.97
CA HIS A 102 12.17 43.16 -18.77
C HIS A 102 12.89 41.96 -19.41
N VAL A 103 13.60 42.20 -20.52
CA VAL A 103 14.57 41.26 -21.09
C VAL A 103 15.96 41.83 -20.82
N THR A 104 16.71 41.19 -19.93
CA THR A 104 18.11 41.52 -19.70
C THR A 104 18.96 40.70 -20.68
N VAL A 105 19.61 41.39 -21.61
CA VAL A 105 20.59 40.79 -22.54
C VAL A 105 21.97 40.93 -21.91
N PHE A 106 22.68 39.82 -21.73
CA PHE A 106 24.10 39.81 -21.33
C PHE A 106 24.97 39.61 -22.57
N GLU A 107 25.98 40.45 -22.73
CA GLU A 107 27.00 40.34 -23.78
C GLU A 107 27.98 39.17 -23.51
N PRO A 108 28.60 38.57 -24.55
CA PRO A 108 29.48 37.43 -24.38
C PRO A 108 30.86 37.87 -23.86
N ILE A 109 31.35 37.18 -22.82
CA ILE A 109 32.72 37.33 -22.32
C ILE A 109 33.63 36.37 -23.08
N ASP A 110 34.68 36.93 -23.67
CA ASP A 110 35.76 36.25 -24.39
C ASP A 110 36.63 35.44 -23.41
N ILE A 111 36.79 34.14 -23.65
CA ILE A 111 37.55 33.23 -22.77
C ILE A 111 38.84 32.88 -23.48
N ASP A 112 39.94 33.49 -23.05
CA ASP A 112 41.24 32.83 -23.19
C ASP A 112 42.26 33.25 -22.11
N LYS A 113 42.96 32.23 -21.62
CA LYS A 113 44.12 32.23 -20.70
C LYS A 113 43.83 32.46 -19.21
N GLU A 114 43.52 31.36 -18.52
CA GLU A 114 44.48 30.71 -17.59
C GLU A 114 43.78 29.53 -16.90
N MET A 115 44.03 28.33 -17.40
CA MET A 115 43.94 27.16 -16.54
C MET A 115 45.03 27.28 -15.47
N LEU A 116 44.66 27.09 -14.20
CA LEU A 116 45.33 26.18 -13.24
C LEU A 116 44.87 26.49 -11.81
N SER A 117 43.72 25.94 -11.40
CA SER A 117 43.60 25.38 -10.05
C SER A 117 42.37 24.47 -9.99
N ALA A 118 42.61 23.21 -9.65
CA ALA A 118 41.61 22.16 -9.57
C ALA A 118 40.57 22.46 -8.47
N ARG A 119 39.41 22.97 -8.86
CA ARG A 119 38.15 22.75 -8.15
C ARG A 119 37.19 22.14 -9.14
N GLN A 120 36.95 20.86 -8.96
CA GLN A 120 36.05 20.05 -9.75
C GLN A 120 34.63 20.58 -9.55
N TYR A 121 34.23 21.53 -10.40
CA TYR A 121 32.85 21.91 -10.58
C TYR A 121 32.13 20.65 -11.06
N ARG A 122 31.40 19.98 -10.15
CA ARG A 122 30.34 19.07 -10.56
C ARG A 122 29.34 19.95 -11.32
N ILE A 123 29.42 19.90 -12.64
CA ILE A 123 28.30 20.27 -13.50
C ILE A 123 27.17 19.34 -13.05
N ILE A 124 26.31 19.85 -12.18
CA ILE A 124 24.97 19.30 -12.01
C ILE A 124 24.32 19.59 -13.35
N LEU A 125 24.42 18.63 -14.27
CA LEU A 125 23.44 18.52 -15.34
C LEU A 125 22.11 18.42 -14.60
N LEU A 126 21.42 19.55 -14.48
CA LEU A 126 20.00 19.58 -14.19
C LEU A 126 19.40 18.74 -15.30
N ARG A 127 19.21 17.43 -15.02
CA ARG A 127 18.44 16.57 -15.89
C ARG A 127 17.14 17.33 -16.10
N PRO A 128 16.69 17.52 -17.35
CA PRO A 128 15.38 18.08 -17.60
C PRO A 128 14.40 17.32 -16.70
N ARG A 129 13.57 18.04 -15.94
CA ARG A 129 12.42 17.43 -15.27
C ARG A 129 11.75 16.53 -16.32
N PRO A 130 11.45 15.25 -16.05
CA PRO A 130 10.78 14.42 -17.04
C PRO A 130 9.52 15.16 -17.46
N HIS A 131 9.58 15.79 -18.64
CA HIS A 131 8.47 16.54 -19.19
C HIS A 131 7.28 15.59 -19.26
N ASP A 132 6.10 16.08 -18.90
CA ASP A 132 4.78 15.40 -18.84
C ASP A 132 4.51 14.46 -20.04
N CYS A 133 5.20 13.32 -20.09
CA CYS A 133 5.02 12.33 -21.13
C CYS A 133 3.70 11.60 -20.86
N LYS A 134 2.64 12.07 -21.51
CA LYS A 134 1.29 11.54 -21.39
C LYS A 134 0.85 10.96 -22.71
N GLN A 135 0.29 9.75 -22.68
CA GLN A 135 -0.24 9.08 -23.86
C GLN A 135 -1.64 8.55 -23.57
N VAL A 136 -2.51 8.59 -24.58
CA VAL A 136 -3.80 7.89 -24.53
C VAL A 136 -3.53 6.40 -24.65
N VAL A 137 -3.92 5.64 -23.62
CA VAL A 137 -3.81 4.18 -23.58
C VAL A 137 -5.20 3.57 -23.66
N HIS A 138 -5.31 2.48 -24.44
CA HIS A 138 -6.53 1.70 -24.56
C HIS A 138 -6.53 0.54 -23.55
N LEU A 139 -7.54 0.46 -22.70
CA LEU A 139 -7.75 -0.63 -21.74
C LEU A 139 -8.62 -1.68 -22.42
N GLY A 140 -8.01 -2.60 -23.18
CA GLY A 140 -8.73 -3.56 -24.00
C GLY A 140 -9.77 -4.40 -23.23
N LEU A 141 -9.45 -4.82 -22.00
CA LEU A 141 -10.40 -5.55 -21.15
C LEU A 141 -11.62 -4.72 -20.72
N CYS A 142 -11.52 -3.40 -20.75
CA CYS A 142 -12.58 -2.48 -20.32
C CYS A 142 -13.21 -1.69 -21.47
N GLY A 143 -12.66 -1.78 -22.69
CA GLY A 143 -13.18 -1.06 -23.85
C GLY A 143 -13.09 0.47 -23.75
N CYS A 144 -12.22 1.01 -22.89
CA CYS A 144 -12.11 2.46 -22.66
C CYS A 144 -10.71 3.00 -22.95
N ASN A 145 -10.62 4.32 -23.10
CA ASN A 145 -9.36 5.04 -23.28
C ASN A 145 -9.14 5.99 -22.12
N ARG A 146 -7.89 6.13 -21.67
CA ARG A 146 -7.51 7.11 -20.66
C ARG A 146 -6.13 7.69 -20.95
N THR A 147 -5.87 8.91 -20.48
CA THR A 147 -4.54 9.51 -20.54
C THR A 147 -3.68 8.99 -19.40
N GLN A 148 -2.52 8.42 -19.70
CA GLN A 148 -1.60 7.83 -18.72
C GLN A 148 -0.22 8.50 -18.77
N GLN A 149 0.35 8.76 -17.60
CA GLN A 149 1.72 9.24 -17.46
C GLN A 149 2.72 8.09 -17.68
N LEU A 150 3.75 8.35 -18.50
CA LEU A 150 4.83 7.41 -18.82
C LEU A 150 6.18 7.95 -18.36
N ALA A 151 7.17 7.05 -18.26
CA ALA A 151 8.54 7.39 -17.91
C ALA A 151 9.27 8.13 -19.05
N THR A 152 9.00 7.78 -20.31
CA THR A 152 9.68 8.32 -21.50
C THR A 152 8.77 8.30 -22.72
N CYS A 153 8.99 9.26 -23.62
CA CYS A 153 8.30 9.40 -24.91
C CYS A 153 9.35 9.37 -26.04
N PRO A 154 9.30 8.41 -26.99
CA PRO A 154 8.36 7.28 -27.06
C PRO A 154 8.59 6.26 -25.93
N PRO A 155 7.60 5.40 -25.63
CA PRO A 155 7.73 4.39 -24.58
C PRO A 155 8.93 3.48 -24.87
N GLN A 156 9.87 3.41 -23.92
CA GLN A 156 11.01 2.50 -23.99
C GLN A 156 10.55 1.08 -23.64
N VAL A 157 9.89 0.40 -24.58
CA VAL A 157 9.59 -1.03 -24.47
C VAL A 157 10.66 -1.77 -25.26
N THR A 158 11.79 -2.03 -24.63
CA THR A 158 12.80 -2.93 -25.19
C THR A 158 12.31 -4.39 -25.03
N LYS A 159 12.73 -5.27 -25.95
CA LYS A 159 12.19 -6.62 -26.21
C LYS A 159 11.78 -7.42 -24.95
N HIS A 160 10.62 -8.09 -25.00
CA HIS A 160 10.04 -9.20 -24.19
C HIS A 160 10.47 -9.50 -22.73
N THR A 161 11.70 -9.22 -22.28
CA THR A 161 12.18 -9.33 -20.90
C THR A 161 11.81 -8.14 -20.01
N ASP A 162 11.18 -7.11 -20.57
CA ASP A 162 10.85 -5.83 -19.91
C ASP A 162 9.34 -5.64 -19.67
N GLN A 163 8.57 -6.74 -19.59
CA GLN A 163 7.14 -6.66 -19.31
C GLN A 163 6.87 -6.58 -17.80
N SER A 164 5.92 -5.72 -17.43
CA SER A 164 5.40 -5.70 -16.06
C SER A 164 4.62 -6.97 -15.75
N THR A 165 4.69 -7.43 -14.50
CA THR A 165 3.94 -8.59 -14.00
C THR A 165 2.43 -8.36 -13.90
N CYS A 166 1.95 -7.12 -14.12
CA CYS A 166 0.52 -6.79 -14.02
C CYS A 166 -0.20 -6.75 -15.38
N GLY A 167 0.51 -6.48 -16.48
CA GLY A 167 -0.12 -6.38 -17.81
C GLY A 167 0.47 -5.29 -18.70
N SER A 168 -0.15 -5.11 -19.87
CA SER A 168 0.31 -4.17 -20.91
C SER A 168 0.20 -2.70 -20.50
N THR A 169 -0.87 -2.29 -19.81
CA THR A 169 -1.05 -0.91 -19.34
C THR A 169 0.02 -0.52 -18.33
N ALA A 170 0.35 -1.41 -17.38
CA ALA A 170 1.45 -1.25 -16.43
C ALA A 170 2.81 -1.25 -17.15
N THR A 171 2.98 -2.09 -18.18
CA THR A 171 4.20 -2.13 -19.00
C THR A 171 4.45 -0.80 -19.72
N LEU A 172 3.41 -0.18 -20.29
CA LEU A 172 3.51 1.08 -21.02
C LEU A 172 4.02 2.25 -20.16
N ARG A 173 3.82 2.22 -18.83
CA ARG A 173 4.38 3.25 -17.93
C ARG A 173 5.91 3.30 -18.01
N GLY A 174 6.57 2.23 -18.43
CA GLY A 174 8.02 2.13 -18.55
C GLY A 174 8.71 1.85 -17.21
N PRO A 175 10.06 1.88 -17.19
CA PRO A 175 10.84 1.51 -16.02
C PRO A 175 10.79 2.58 -14.93
N GLY A 176 11.17 2.20 -13.71
CA GLY A 176 11.31 3.13 -12.60
C GLY A 176 10.04 3.39 -11.79
N GLN A 177 9.01 2.57 -11.96
CA GLN A 177 7.73 2.73 -11.29
C GLN A 177 7.86 2.59 -9.78
N LYS A 178 7.00 3.30 -9.05
CA LYS A 178 6.73 3.06 -7.64
C LYS A 178 5.29 2.60 -7.49
N VAL A 179 5.06 1.48 -6.80
CA VAL A 179 3.77 0.80 -6.82
C VAL A 179 3.20 0.58 -5.43
N VAL A 180 1.93 0.90 -5.22
CA VAL A 180 1.14 0.44 -4.08
C VAL A 180 0.32 -0.77 -4.53
N SER A 181 0.58 -1.93 -3.94
CA SER A 181 0.02 -3.21 -4.35
C SER A 181 -1.08 -3.68 -3.40
N TYR A 182 -2.24 -3.97 -3.96
CA TYR A 182 -3.43 -4.43 -3.26
C TYR A 182 -3.99 -5.71 -3.89
N VAL A 183 -4.87 -6.38 -3.16
CA VAL A 183 -5.68 -7.49 -3.65
C VAL A 183 -7.13 -7.31 -3.20
N VAL A 184 -8.06 -7.81 -4.01
CA VAL A 184 -9.43 -8.13 -3.60
C VAL A 184 -9.75 -9.56 -4.01
N PHE A 185 -10.48 -10.25 -3.14
CA PHE A 185 -10.84 -11.66 -3.28
C PHE A 185 -12.13 -11.95 -2.51
N GLY A 186 -12.61 -13.19 -2.60
CA GLY A 186 -13.92 -13.57 -2.07
C GLY A 186 -15.07 -12.95 -2.85
N LYS A 187 -16.29 -13.16 -2.36
CA LYS A 187 -17.54 -12.75 -3.02
C LYS A 187 -17.62 -11.24 -3.23
N PHE A 188 -17.90 -10.83 -4.46
CA PHE A 188 -18.20 -9.44 -4.81
C PHE A 188 -19.70 -9.10 -4.59
N PRO A 189 -20.05 -7.93 -4.05
CA PRO A 189 -19.19 -6.96 -3.35
C PRO A 189 -18.96 -7.32 -1.88
N SER A 190 -17.88 -6.78 -1.30
CA SER A 190 -17.50 -6.92 0.11
C SER A 190 -16.81 -5.64 0.61
N ALA A 191 -16.51 -5.58 1.91
CA ALA A 191 -15.84 -4.43 2.52
C ALA A 191 -14.45 -4.12 1.92
N TYR A 192 -13.76 -5.13 1.36
CA TYR A 192 -12.48 -4.95 0.67
C TYR A 192 -12.62 -4.12 -0.61
N TYR A 193 -13.69 -4.34 -1.38
CA TYR A 193 -13.99 -3.56 -2.59
C TYR A 193 -14.37 -2.12 -2.23
N ASN A 194 -15.20 -1.92 -1.19
CA ASN A 194 -15.54 -0.59 -0.68
C ASN A 194 -14.32 0.18 -0.18
N GLY A 195 -13.36 -0.51 0.42
CA GLY A 195 -12.08 0.08 0.84
C GLY A 195 -11.24 0.53 -0.35
N LEU A 196 -11.16 -0.28 -1.42
CA LEU A 196 -10.46 0.11 -2.65
C LEU A 196 -11.05 1.35 -3.31
N GLU A 197 -12.37 1.51 -3.35
CA GLU A 197 -13.00 2.71 -3.91
C GLU A 197 -12.52 4.01 -3.24
N LYS A 198 -12.28 3.95 -1.92
CA LYS A 198 -11.72 5.08 -1.15
C LYS A 198 -10.23 5.25 -1.44
N LEU A 199 -9.48 4.14 -1.42
CA LEU A 199 -8.02 4.13 -1.61
C LEU A 199 -7.60 4.67 -2.97
N VAL A 200 -8.40 4.45 -4.02
CA VAL A 200 -8.14 5.01 -5.36
C VAL A 200 -7.99 6.53 -5.32
N TYR A 201 -8.69 7.24 -4.43
CA TYR A 201 -8.57 8.70 -4.26
C TYR A 201 -7.56 9.12 -3.19
N GLU A 202 -7.24 8.25 -2.23
CA GLU A 202 -6.27 8.54 -1.15
C GLU A 202 -4.82 8.35 -1.58
N VAL A 203 -4.53 7.26 -2.31
CA VAL A 203 -3.17 6.93 -2.79
C VAL A 203 -2.51 8.09 -3.53
N PRO A 204 -3.13 8.76 -4.52
CA PRO A 204 -2.47 9.87 -5.21
C PRO A 204 -2.23 11.11 -4.32
N LYS A 205 -2.98 11.26 -3.20
CA LYS A 205 -2.78 12.35 -2.23
C LYS A 205 -1.57 12.08 -1.34
N PHE A 206 -1.46 10.86 -0.81
CA PHE A 206 -0.41 10.48 0.14
C PHE A 206 0.88 9.98 -0.53
N TYR A 207 0.76 9.35 -1.69
CA TYR A 207 1.87 8.79 -2.47
C TYR A 207 1.88 9.38 -3.89
N PRO A 208 2.10 10.70 -4.05
CA PRO A 208 2.11 11.34 -5.36
C PRO A 208 3.18 10.70 -6.27
N GLY A 209 2.76 10.38 -7.50
CA GLY A 209 3.61 9.73 -8.50
C GLY A 209 3.75 8.20 -8.35
N TRP A 210 3.11 7.58 -7.35
CA TRP A 210 2.99 6.13 -7.28
C TRP A 210 1.78 5.65 -8.09
N SER A 211 1.90 4.49 -8.73
CA SER A 211 0.76 3.78 -9.31
C SER A 211 0.18 2.79 -8.32
N MET A 212 -1.11 2.53 -8.47
CA MET A 212 -1.85 1.55 -7.70
C MET A 212 -2.05 0.31 -8.55
N ARG A 213 -1.82 -0.88 -7.99
CA ARG A 213 -2.07 -2.17 -8.65
C ARG A 213 -3.03 -3.00 -7.82
N VAL A 214 -4.14 -3.39 -8.42
CA VAL A 214 -5.17 -4.22 -7.77
C VAL A 214 -5.20 -5.58 -8.45
N HIS A 215 -4.92 -6.62 -7.66
CA HIS A 215 -4.96 -8.01 -8.11
C HIS A 215 -6.33 -8.59 -7.82
N LEU A 216 -6.94 -9.20 -8.84
CA LEU A 216 -8.25 -9.84 -8.74
C LEU A 216 -8.40 -10.96 -9.76
N ASN A 217 -9.40 -11.81 -9.55
CA ASN A 217 -9.86 -12.80 -10.50
C ASN A 217 -11.12 -12.27 -11.23
N TRP A 218 -11.11 -12.17 -12.56
CA TRP A 218 -12.25 -11.66 -13.34
C TRP A 218 -13.44 -12.61 -13.43
N ALA A 219 -13.34 -13.83 -12.92
CA ALA A 219 -14.38 -14.86 -13.04
C ALA A 219 -15.69 -14.54 -12.31
N GLN A 220 -15.76 -13.45 -11.54
CA GLN A 220 -16.96 -13.07 -10.80
C GLN A 220 -17.85 -12.11 -11.59
N ASP A 221 -19.16 -12.36 -11.56
CA ASP A 221 -20.17 -11.49 -12.16
C ASP A 221 -20.12 -10.07 -11.59
N ASN A 222 -20.37 -9.06 -12.43
CA ASN A 222 -20.37 -7.62 -12.10
C ASN A 222 -19.03 -7.04 -11.59
N LEU A 223 -18.09 -7.86 -11.14
CA LEU A 223 -16.76 -7.43 -10.72
C LEU A 223 -16.01 -6.74 -11.86
N ARG A 224 -16.20 -7.23 -13.09
CA ARG A 224 -15.55 -6.65 -14.27
C ARG A 224 -15.96 -5.20 -14.49
N ASP A 225 -17.25 -4.92 -14.46
CA ASP A 225 -17.78 -3.58 -14.71
C ASP A 225 -17.32 -2.60 -13.63
N TRP A 226 -17.34 -3.04 -12.36
CA TRP A 226 -16.81 -2.28 -11.24
C TRP A 226 -15.32 -1.94 -11.40
N ALA A 227 -14.48 -2.95 -11.67
CA ALA A 227 -13.04 -2.75 -11.82
C ALA A 227 -12.72 -1.86 -13.03
N CYS A 228 -13.48 -2.00 -14.11
CA CYS A 228 -13.35 -1.18 -15.30
C CYS A 228 -13.77 0.28 -15.05
N ALA A 229 -14.88 0.51 -14.34
CA ALA A 229 -15.30 1.86 -13.96
C ALA A 229 -14.20 2.60 -13.17
N LEU A 230 -13.53 1.91 -12.24
CA LEU A 230 -12.39 2.46 -11.52
C LEU A 230 -11.18 2.71 -12.44
N ALA A 231 -10.77 1.71 -13.22
CA ALA A 231 -9.56 1.78 -14.04
C ALA A 231 -9.64 2.83 -15.16
N CYS A 232 -10.81 2.96 -15.81
CA CYS A 232 -11.05 3.93 -16.87
C CYS A 232 -10.94 5.38 -16.34
N ASN A 233 -11.44 5.63 -15.13
CA ASN A 233 -11.49 6.97 -14.55
C ASN A 233 -10.21 7.38 -13.79
N ASN A 234 -9.32 6.43 -13.48
CA ASN A 234 -8.18 6.67 -12.60
C ASN A 234 -6.86 6.24 -13.23
N SER A 235 -6.17 7.17 -13.90
CA SER A 235 -4.95 6.89 -14.70
C SER A 235 -3.76 6.29 -13.93
N HIS A 236 -3.74 6.37 -12.60
CA HIS A 236 -2.73 5.76 -11.73
C HIS A 236 -3.04 4.31 -11.35
N LEU A 237 -4.23 3.79 -11.63
CA LEU A 237 -4.66 2.44 -11.29
C LEU A 237 -4.42 1.45 -12.43
N ASP A 238 -3.87 0.28 -12.13
CA ASP A 238 -3.80 -0.86 -13.04
C ASP A 238 -4.47 -2.08 -12.39
N ILE A 239 -5.32 -2.79 -13.15
CA ILE A 239 -5.94 -4.04 -12.71
C ILE A 239 -5.12 -5.21 -13.24
N CYS A 240 -4.70 -6.09 -12.34
CA CYS A 240 -3.86 -7.24 -12.64
C CYS A 240 -4.69 -8.53 -12.55
N ASN A 241 -4.91 -9.20 -13.69
CA ASN A 241 -5.63 -10.48 -13.71
C ASN A 241 -4.76 -11.61 -13.16
N VAL A 242 -5.14 -12.18 -12.03
CA VAL A 242 -4.38 -13.28 -11.40
C VAL A 242 -4.42 -14.58 -12.20
N GLN A 243 -5.37 -14.74 -13.12
CA GLN A 243 -5.42 -15.89 -14.02
C GLN A 243 -4.36 -15.83 -15.13
N ASN A 244 -3.78 -14.65 -15.42
CA ASN A 244 -2.81 -14.48 -16.50
C ASN A 244 -1.86 -13.30 -16.23
N LEU A 245 -0.98 -13.45 -15.24
CA LEU A 245 0.04 -12.45 -14.92
C LEU A 245 1.30 -12.65 -15.80
N PRO A 246 1.74 -11.66 -16.58
CA PRO A 246 2.93 -11.80 -17.43
C PRO A 246 4.18 -12.19 -16.64
N GLY A 247 4.92 -13.20 -17.12
CA GLY A 247 6.14 -13.69 -16.46
C GLY A 247 5.91 -14.44 -15.13
N ILE A 248 4.66 -14.68 -14.75
CA ILE A 248 4.28 -15.46 -13.55
C ILE A 248 3.34 -16.61 -13.93
N GLY A 249 2.29 -16.33 -14.71
CA GLY A 249 1.25 -17.29 -15.09
C GLY A 249 -0.03 -17.12 -14.27
N ASN A 250 -0.79 -18.22 -14.16
CA ASN A 250 -2.01 -18.29 -13.36
C ASN A 250 -1.66 -18.54 -11.88
N VAL A 251 -2.05 -17.63 -11.00
CA VAL A 251 -1.90 -17.77 -9.54
C VAL A 251 -3.25 -17.82 -8.82
N ASN A 252 -4.36 -17.96 -9.54
CA ASN A 252 -5.70 -18.00 -8.96
C ASN A 252 -5.86 -19.11 -7.91
N GLU A 253 -5.17 -20.24 -8.09
CA GLU A 253 -5.19 -21.36 -7.14
C GLU A 253 -4.24 -21.16 -5.94
N SER A 254 -3.41 -20.11 -5.92
CA SER A 254 -2.62 -19.77 -4.74
C SER A 254 -3.48 -19.10 -3.67
N PHE A 255 -2.93 -18.91 -2.47
CA PHE A 255 -3.64 -18.20 -1.42
C PHE A 255 -3.90 -16.74 -1.82
N ALA A 256 -5.17 -16.32 -1.86
CA ALA A 256 -5.56 -15.07 -2.52
C ALA A 256 -4.86 -13.82 -1.95
N MET A 257 -4.63 -13.77 -0.64
CA MET A 257 -3.87 -12.70 0.02
C MET A 257 -2.45 -12.50 -0.54
N THR A 258 -1.88 -13.51 -1.18
CA THR A 258 -0.53 -13.45 -1.76
C THR A 258 -0.50 -12.88 -3.17
N TRP A 259 -1.63 -12.73 -3.87
CA TRP A 259 -1.67 -12.22 -5.24
C TRP A 259 -1.01 -10.84 -5.37
N ARG A 260 -1.19 -9.97 -4.35
CA ARG A 260 -0.52 -8.66 -4.25
C ARG A 260 1.00 -8.71 -4.19
N PHE A 261 1.61 -9.89 -3.98
CA PHE A 261 3.06 -10.06 -4.02
C PHE A 261 3.59 -10.17 -5.47
N SER A 262 2.74 -10.14 -6.50
CA SER A 262 3.17 -10.23 -7.90
C SER A 262 4.14 -9.12 -8.34
N VAL A 263 4.11 -7.99 -7.63
CA VAL A 263 5.03 -6.85 -7.83
C VAL A 263 6.48 -7.19 -7.50
N MET A 264 6.73 -8.23 -6.71
CA MET A 264 8.06 -8.73 -6.41
C MET A 264 8.72 -9.26 -7.69
N GLY A 265 9.89 -8.73 -8.02
CA GLY A 265 10.65 -9.12 -9.21
C GLY A 265 10.09 -8.59 -10.53
N ASP A 266 9.11 -7.68 -10.51
CA ASP A 266 8.68 -6.94 -11.69
C ASP A 266 9.85 -6.06 -12.21
N PRO A 267 10.28 -6.22 -13.47
CA PRO A 267 11.46 -5.55 -14.00
C PRO A 267 11.28 -4.02 -14.17
N LEU A 268 10.05 -3.51 -14.20
CA LEU A 268 9.75 -2.09 -14.39
C LEU A 268 9.48 -1.34 -13.08
N VAL A 269 9.37 -2.06 -11.96
CA VAL A 269 9.07 -1.48 -10.64
C VAL A 269 10.35 -1.34 -9.85
N ASN A 270 10.73 -0.11 -9.51
CA ASN A 270 11.90 0.12 -8.65
C ASN A 270 11.58 -0.15 -7.18
N ARG A 271 10.43 0.33 -6.71
CA ARG A 271 9.98 0.20 -5.33
C ARG A 271 8.50 -0.12 -5.28
N TYR A 272 8.10 -0.88 -4.28
CA TYR A 272 6.71 -1.19 -4.04
C TYR A 272 6.41 -1.20 -2.54
N ILE A 273 5.15 -0.94 -2.19
CA ILE A 273 4.59 -1.22 -0.88
C ILE A 273 3.38 -2.14 -1.08
N VAL A 274 3.17 -3.04 -0.13
CA VAL A 274 2.10 -4.03 -0.13
C VAL A 274 1.14 -3.70 0.99
N ARG A 275 -0.14 -3.60 0.66
CA ARG A 275 -1.16 -3.08 1.54
C ARG A 275 -2.44 -3.91 1.56
N ASP A 276 -3.10 -3.92 2.72
CA ASP A 276 -4.47 -4.42 2.87
C ASP A 276 -5.46 -3.34 2.38
N SER A 277 -6.53 -3.76 1.69
CA SER A 277 -7.52 -2.86 1.05
C SER A 277 -8.55 -2.30 2.03
N ASP A 278 -8.62 -2.84 3.25
CA ASP A 278 -9.48 -2.41 4.34
C ASP A 278 -8.80 -1.40 5.30
N THR A 279 -7.60 -0.94 4.96
CA THR A 279 -6.79 -0.07 5.82
C THR A 279 -6.61 1.36 5.27
N PRO A 280 -6.93 2.36 6.11
CA PRO A 280 -6.44 3.73 6.10
C PRO A 280 -5.11 4.02 5.42
N VAL A 281 -4.99 4.92 4.42
CA VAL A 281 -3.69 5.60 4.28
C VAL A 281 -3.63 6.71 5.32
N ILE A 282 -2.66 6.62 6.24
CA ILE A 282 -2.44 7.63 7.28
C ILE A 282 -1.05 8.25 7.16
N GLN A 283 -0.92 9.52 7.57
CA GLN A 283 0.33 10.27 7.45
C GLN A 283 1.51 9.56 8.14
N ARG A 284 1.25 8.93 9.28
CA ARG A 284 2.23 8.13 10.03
C ARG A 284 2.89 7.02 9.20
N GLU A 285 2.13 6.34 8.35
CA GLU A 285 2.68 5.34 7.43
C GLU A 285 3.56 6.01 6.37
N VAL A 286 3.06 7.10 5.80
CA VAL A 286 3.75 7.85 4.74
C VAL A 286 5.09 8.38 5.24
N ASP A 287 5.15 8.84 6.49
CA ASP A 287 6.39 9.31 7.11
C ASP A 287 7.39 8.18 7.30
N ALA A 288 6.95 6.99 7.73
CA ALA A 288 7.79 5.80 7.85
C ALA A 288 8.28 5.28 6.49
N VAL A 289 7.43 5.30 5.46
CA VAL A 289 7.79 4.97 4.08
C VAL A 289 8.81 5.96 3.52
N ASN A 290 8.62 7.25 3.77
CA ASN A 290 9.56 8.29 3.36
C ASN A 290 10.90 8.17 4.07
N GLU A 291 10.90 7.86 5.37
CA GLU A 291 12.12 7.57 6.13
C GLU A 291 12.86 6.36 5.56
N TRP A 292 12.17 5.25 5.34
CA TRP A 292 12.74 4.07 4.68
C TRP A 292 13.39 4.41 3.33
N ILE A 293 12.69 5.17 2.48
CA ILE A 293 13.21 5.57 1.17
C ILE A 293 14.48 6.40 1.31
N ARG A 294 14.55 7.32 2.29
CA ARG A 294 15.76 8.12 2.58
C ARG A 294 16.92 7.26 3.07
N LEU A 295 16.65 6.26 3.91
CA LEU A 295 17.65 5.32 4.42
C LEU A 295 18.21 4.39 3.34
N GLY A 296 17.48 4.24 2.22
CA GLY A 296 18.00 3.60 1.02
C GLY A 296 18.08 2.08 1.07
N THR A 297 17.55 1.44 2.12
CA THR A 297 17.46 -0.02 2.22
C THR A 297 16.44 -0.57 1.22
N CYS A 298 16.54 -1.86 0.90
CA CYS A 298 15.66 -2.49 -0.08
C CYS A 298 14.30 -2.86 0.49
N TYR A 299 14.23 -3.38 1.72
CA TYR A 299 12.97 -3.81 2.34
C TYR A 299 12.55 -2.90 3.48
N HIS A 300 11.23 -2.81 3.68
CA HIS A 300 10.61 -2.05 4.75
C HIS A 300 9.57 -2.88 5.44
N PHE A 301 9.65 -2.97 6.76
CA PHE A 301 8.64 -3.62 7.59
C PHE A 301 8.10 -2.63 8.62
N MET A 302 6.83 -2.77 8.96
CA MET A 302 6.15 -1.96 9.97
C MET A 302 5.41 -2.87 10.96
N SER A 303 5.51 -2.54 12.25
CA SER A 303 4.77 -3.18 13.34
C SER A 303 4.30 -2.10 14.33
N ASP A 304 3.11 -1.57 14.05
CA ASP A 304 2.57 -0.37 14.72
C ASP A 304 1.53 -0.63 15.83
N HIS A 305 1.15 -1.88 16.08
CA HIS A 305 0.13 -2.27 17.06
C HIS A 305 0.69 -3.37 17.97
N ASN A 306 0.24 -3.43 19.23
CA ASN A 306 0.61 -4.52 20.16
C ASN A 306 0.04 -5.89 19.74
N GLY A 307 -0.84 -5.95 18.75
CA GLY A 307 -1.27 -7.18 18.09
C GLY A 307 -0.32 -7.64 16.98
N HIS A 308 0.56 -6.78 16.46
CA HIS A 308 1.44 -7.07 15.33
C HIS A 308 2.66 -7.91 15.74
N ARG A 309 2.41 -9.16 16.11
CA ARG A 309 3.40 -10.08 16.70
C ARG A 309 4.19 -10.88 15.67
N LYS A 310 3.81 -10.88 14.39
CA LYS A 310 4.56 -11.59 13.34
C LYS A 310 5.79 -10.80 12.93
N ALA A 311 6.79 -11.48 12.36
CA ALA A 311 8.01 -10.81 11.93
C ALA A 311 7.77 -9.87 10.76
N VAL A 312 6.85 -10.23 9.87
CA VAL A 312 6.34 -9.39 8.78
C VAL A 312 4.82 -9.53 8.74
N MET A 313 4.13 -8.41 8.82
CA MET A 313 2.69 -8.32 8.68
C MET A 313 2.30 -8.29 7.20
N GLY A 314 1.13 -8.82 6.84
CA GLY A 314 0.75 -9.08 5.44
C GLY A 314 0.60 -7.82 4.57
N GLY A 315 0.08 -6.72 5.14
CA GLY A 315 -0.26 -5.49 4.41
C GLY A 315 0.39 -4.20 4.92
N MET A 316 1.57 -4.28 5.53
CA MET A 316 2.34 -3.10 5.96
C MET A 316 3.84 -3.31 5.78
N TRP A 317 4.23 -3.59 4.55
CA TRP A 317 5.63 -3.75 4.17
C TRP A 317 5.91 -3.29 2.74
N GLY A 318 7.18 -3.12 2.41
CA GLY A 318 7.62 -2.72 1.09
C GLY A 318 8.95 -3.34 0.70
N GLY A 319 9.28 -3.20 -0.58
CA GLY A 319 10.49 -3.76 -1.15
C GLY A 319 10.98 -2.98 -2.36
N CYS A 320 12.13 -3.41 -2.87
CA CYS A 320 12.71 -2.93 -4.11
C CYS A 320 12.99 -4.13 -5.04
N ASN A 321 12.95 -3.93 -6.36
CA ASN A 321 13.32 -5.00 -7.31
C ASN A 321 14.73 -4.85 -7.86
N SER A 322 15.43 -3.76 -7.52
CA SER A 322 16.82 -3.53 -7.95
C SER A 322 17.85 -4.37 -7.19
N TRP A 323 17.50 -4.87 -6.00
CA TRP A 323 18.39 -5.71 -5.19
C TRP A 323 18.06 -7.19 -5.37
N GLN A 324 19.03 -7.94 -5.91
CA GLN A 324 18.94 -9.40 -6.09
C GLN A 324 17.60 -9.86 -6.74
N PRO A 325 17.30 -9.41 -7.98
CA PRO A 325 16.00 -9.65 -8.62
C PRO A 325 15.66 -11.14 -8.78
N ASN A 326 16.64 -11.99 -9.09
CA ASN A 326 16.41 -13.43 -9.22
C ASN A 326 15.96 -14.05 -7.89
N LYS A 327 16.59 -13.67 -6.77
CA LYS A 327 16.19 -14.15 -5.44
C LYS A 327 14.83 -13.61 -5.03
N THR A 328 14.52 -12.36 -5.39
CA THR A 328 13.20 -11.77 -5.16
C THR A 328 12.10 -12.55 -5.91
N ARG A 329 12.35 -12.97 -7.15
CA ARG A 329 11.41 -13.83 -7.91
C ARG A 329 11.26 -15.21 -7.28
N GLU A 330 12.36 -15.82 -6.84
CA GLU A 330 12.34 -17.11 -6.13
C GLU A 330 11.50 -17.03 -4.85
N ILE A 331 11.71 -16.00 -4.02
CA ILE A 331 10.93 -15.78 -2.81
C ILE A 331 9.45 -15.60 -3.15
N ARG A 332 9.12 -14.79 -4.16
CA ARG A 332 7.74 -14.62 -4.63
C ARG A 332 7.10 -15.95 -4.99
N THR A 333 7.78 -16.78 -5.77
CA THR A 333 7.26 -18.11 -6.15
C THR A 333 6.99 -18.96 -4.91
N ASN A 334 7.90 -18.96 -3.92
CA ASN A 334 7.71 -19.70 -2.67
C ASN A 334 6.55 -19.14 -1.82
N LEU A 335 6.25 -17.84 -1.91
CA LEU A 335 5.10 -17.26 -1.21
C LEU A 335 3.77 -17.74 -1.81
N TYR A 336 3.68 -17.98 -3.13
CA TYR A 336 2.48 -18.56 -3.74
C TYR A 336 2.22 -20.02 -3.32
N LEU A 337 3.26 -20.74 -2.87
CA LEU A 337 3.16 -22.10 -2.35
C LEU A 337 2.77 -22.15 -0.86
N SER A 338 2.43 -21.01 -0.25
CA SER A 338 2.01 -20.96 1.15
C SER A 338 0.71 -21.73 1.37
N LYS A 339 0.55 -22.28 2.58
CA LYS A 339 -0.73 -22.88 3.01
C LYS A 339 -1.86 -21.85 2.92
N LYS A 340 -3.02 -22.27 2.43
CA LYS A 340 -4.28 -21.51 2.40
C LYS A 340 -4.96 -21.61 3.75
N ASN A 341 -4.48 -20.84 4.71
CA ASN A 341 -5.14 -20.70 6.00
C ASN A 341 -4.82 -19.33 6.60
N TYR A 342 -5.63 -18.91 7.56
CA TYR A 342 -5.45 -17.62 8.22
C TYR A 342 -4.02 -17.44 8.78
N GLY A 343 -3.43 -16.29 8.44
CA GLY A 343 -2.03 -15.95 8.74
C GLY A 343 -0.98 -16.79 8.01
N GLY A 344 -1.37 -17.60 7.03
CA GLY A 344 -0.48 -18.40 6.19
C GLY A 344 0.50 -17.54 5.40
N ASP A 345 0.04 -16.39 4.90
CA ASP A 345 0.85 -15.38 4.23
C ASP A 345 1.91 -14.79 5.18
N GLN A 346 1.53 -14.41 6.41
CA GLN A 346 2.46 -13.85 7.39
C GLN A 346 3.49 -14.88 7.87
N LYS A 347 3.10 -16.15 7.99
CA LYS A 347 4.03 -17.26 8.26
C LYS A 347 5.01 -17.43 7.11
N ALA A 348 4.53 -17.39 5.86
CA ALA A 348 5.36 -17.52 4.67
C ALA A 348 6.33 -16.34 4.51
N LEU A 349 5.87 -15.10 4.77
CA LEU A 349 6.71 -13.91 4.79
C LEU A 349 7.78 -14.00 5.87
N SER A 350 7.41 -14.41 7.08
CA SER A 350 8.35 -14.59 8.19
C SER A 350 9.43 -15.64 7.87
N LYS A 351 9.04 -16.77 7.24
CA LYS A 351 9.96 -17.86 6.90
C LYS A 351 10.86 -17.53 5.71
N ASN A 352 10.28 -17.00 4.62
CA ASN A 352 10.97 -16.89 3.34
C ASN A 352 11.56 -15.50 3.08
N LEU A 353 10.89 -14.43 3.51
CA LEU A 353 11.30 -13.06 3.21
C LEU A 353 12.11 -12.43 4.35
N TYR A 354 11.61 -12.48 5.58
CA TYR A 354 12.20 -11.74 6.70
C TYR A 354 13.67 -12.09 6.91
N HIS A 355 14.00 -13.38 7.02
CA HIS A 355 15.37 -13.84 7.25
C HIS A 355 16.35 -13.39 6.16
N TRP A 356 15.88 -13.36 4.91
CA TRP A 356 16.66 -12.91 3.76
C TRP A 356 16.84 -11.39 3.76
N ALA A 357 15.78 -10.65 4.07
CA ALA A 357 15.75 -9.19 4.04
C ALA A 357 16.60 -8.54 5.14
N LYS A 358 16.95 -9.27 6.22
CA LYS A 358 17.68 -8.73 7.38
C LYS A 358 18.94 -7.93 7.06
N THR A 359 19.64 -8.28 5.98
CA THR A 359 20.89 -7.62 5.58
C THR A 359 20.66 -6.29 4.85
N ASN A 360 19.43 -6.00 4.44
CA ASN A 360 19.07 -4.81 3.67
C ASN A 360 17.61 -4.40 3.92
N MET A 361 17.28 -4.12 5.18
CA MET A 361 15.94 -3.70 5.59
C MET A 361 15.96 -2.50 6.55
N THR A 362 14.85 -1.77 6.56
CA THR A 362 14.44 -0.85 7.63
C THR A 362 13.19 -1.41 8.28
N TYR A 363 13.15 -1.48 9.62
CA TYR A 363 11.99 -1.98 10.34
C TYR A 363 11.51 -0.93 11.34
N HIS A 364 10.32 -0.38 11.16
CA HIS A 364 9.69 0.49 12.15
C HIS A 364 8.80 -0.32 13.12
N VAL A 365 9.04 -0.20 14.42
CA VAL A 365 8.39 -1.00 15.46
C VAL A 365 8.00 -0.11 16.65
N ALA A 366 6.72 -0.13 17.03
CA ALA A 366 6.22 0.64 18.17
C ALA A 366 6.33 -0.12 19.52
N TYR A 367 6.07 -1.43 19.55
CA TYR A 367 5.95 -2.20 20.81
C TYR A 367 7.02 -3.27 21.02
N TYR A 368 7.61 -3.81 19.96
CA TYR A 368 8.45 -5.00 20.01
C TYR A 368 9.93 -4.75 19.68
N CYS A 369 10.42 -3.53 19.92
CA CYS A 369 11.80 -3.13 19.55
C CYS A 369 12.87 -4.01 20.22
N GLN A 370 12.64 -4.52 21.43
CA GLN A 370 13.57 -5.43 22.11
C GLN A 370 13.74 -6.76 21.37
N ARG A 371 12.69 -7.24 20.70
CA ARG A 371 12.72 -8.45 19.84
C ARG A 371 13.45 -8.18 18.52
N PHE A 372 13.38 -6.94 18.03
CA PHE A 372 13.97 -6.51 16.76
C PHE A 372 15.04 -5.44 17.03
N LYS A 373 16.21 -5.88 17.53
CA LYS A 373 17.24 -4.99 18.12
C LYS A 373 17.73 -3.83 17.23
N ASP A 374 17.61 -3.96 15.91
CA ASP A 374 18.00 -2.92 14.93
C ASP A 374 16.79 -2.19 14.31
N SER A 375 15.61 -2.35 14.92
CA SER A 375 14.41 -1.62 14.52
C SER A 375 14.48 -0.16 14.92
N LEU A 376 13.78 0.66 14.15
CA LEU A 376 13.56 2.07 14.41
C LEU A 376 12.20 2.25 15.10
N PRO A 377 12.06 3.25 15.98
CA PRO A 377 10.74 3.74 16.36
C PRO A 377 10.04 4.32 15.13
N PHE A 378 8.72 4.52 15.17
CA PHE A 378 8.06 5.32 14.13
C PHE A 378 8.51 6.79 14.18
N PRO A 379 8.59 7.46 13.02
CA PRO A 379 9.15 8.82 12.92
C PRO A 379 8.20 9.91 13.42
N THR A 380 6.94 9.58 13.70
CA THR A 380 5.92 10.54 14.17
C THR A 380 5.18 10.02 15.39
N ARG A 381 4.54 10.94 16.12
CA ARG A 381 3.64 10.60 17.24
C ARG A 381 2.34 10.01 16.70
N ARG A 382 1.74 9.09 17.44
CA ARG A 382 0.40 8.58 17.13
C ARG A 382 -0.65 9.66 17.36
N VAL A 383 -1.57 9.82 16.40
CA VAL A 383 -2.67 10.79 16.48
C VAL A 383 -4.00 10.05 16.50
N ASN A 384 -4.87 10.40 17.45
CA ASN A 384 -6.25 9.88 17.57
C ASN A 384 -6.32 8.34 17.58
N GLY A 385 -5.35 7.67 18.20
CA GLY A 385 -5.29 6.21 18.29
C GLY A 385 -5.13 5.47 16.95
N THR A 386 -4.87 6.18 15.85
CA THR A 386 -4.70 5.55 14.53
C THR A 386 -3.38 4.76 14.44
N PHE A 387 -3.37 3.66 13.68
CA PHE A 387 -2.15 2.90 13.38
C PHE A 387 -2.09 2.42 11.94
N VAL A 388 -0.86 2.18 11.49
CA VAL A 388 -0.58 1.48 10.25
C VAL A 388 -1.16 0.07 10.33
N GLY A 389 -2.06 -0.28 9.39
CA GLY A 389 -2.70 -1.59 9.35
C GLY A 389 -4.02 -1.71 10.09
N SER A 390 -4.60 -0.61 10.59
CA SER A 390 -5.94 -0.66 11.18
C SER A 390 -6.97 -0.98 10.10
N ALA A 391 -7.73 -2.07 10.25
CA ALA A 391 -8.82 -2.49 9.35
C ALA A 391 -10.07 -1.59 9.45
N LYS A 392 -9.87 -0.26 9.50
CA LYS A 392 -10.88 0.75 9.84
C LYS A 392 -12.03 0.82 8.84
N TYR A 393 -11.85 0.37 7.61
CA TYR A 393 -12.95 0.26 6.66
C TYR A 393 -13.92 -0.89 6.96
N ARG A 394 -13.46 -1.92 7.67
CA ARG A 394 -14.31 -2.98 8.23
C ARG A 394 -14.78 -2.66 9.64
N TYR A 395 -13.89 -2.07 10.45
CA TYR A 395 -14.13 -1.79 11.86
C TYR A 395 -13.83 -0.30 12.18
N PRO A 396 -14.80 0.62 11.97
CA PRO A 396 -14.58 2.07 12.08
C PRO A 396 -14.09 2.56 13.45
N HIS A 397 -14.36 1.78 14.50
CA HIS A 397 -14.03 2.09 15.90
C HIS A 397 -12.72 1.48 16.38
N THR A 398 -11.88 0.95 15.48
CA THR A 398 -10.55 0.45 15.85
C THR A 398 -9.60 1.61 16.13
N PHE A 399 -9.28 1.81 17.40
CA PHE A 399 -8.33 2.80 17.91
C PHE A 399 -7.40 2.15 18.94
N LEU A 400 -6.15 2.59 19.01
CA LEU A 400 -5.16 2.11 19.96
C LEU A 400 -4.80 3.19 20.97
N GLN A 401 -5.03 2.91 22.25
CA GLN A 401 -4.65 3.78 23.37
C GLN A 401 -3.54 3.18 24.25
N LYS A 402 -3.01 2.02 23.87
CA LYS A 402 -1.96 1.36 24.65
C LYS A 402 -0.66 2.15 24.64
N VAL A 403 -0.10 2.39 25.82
CA VAL A 403 1.19 3.08 25.97
C VAL A 403 2.32 2.25 25.36
N CYS A 404 3.17 2.92 24.57
CA CYS A 404 4.40 2.35 24.04
C CYS A 404 5.43 2.07 25.14
N PRO A 405 6.16 0.95 25.08
CA PRO A 405 7.31 0.70 25.95
C PRO A 405 8.34 1.83 25.83
N TRP A 406 8.88 2.25 26.97
CA TRP A 406 9.83 3.38 27.04
C TRP A 406 11.02 3.20 26.09
N GLU A 407 11.53 1.98 25.98
CA GLU A 407 12.68 1.62 25.15
C GLU A 407 12.38 1.79 23.66
N CYS A 408 11.13 1.57 23.26
CA CYS A 408 10.70 1.60 21.85
C CYS A 408 10.30 2.99 21.36
N ARG A 409 10.20 3.98 22.25
CA ARG A 409 9.93 5.38 21.89
C ARG A 409 11.16 6.02 21.24
N PRO A 410 11.00 7.02 20.35
CA PRO A 410 12.13 7.73 19.77
C PRO A 410 13.06 8.32 20.81
N LYS A 411 14.37 8.29 20.53
CA LYS A 411 15.41 8.74 21.46
C LYS A 411 15.21 10.19 21.92
N PHE A 412 14.74 11.06 21.02
CA PHE A 412 14.50 12.47 21.27
C PHE A 412 13.04 12.80 21.59
N HIS A 413 12.16 11.78 21.66
CA HIS A 413 10.74 11.94 21.95
C HIS A 413 10.24 10.84 22.89
N LYS A 414 10.87 10.72 24.05
CA LYS A 414 10.46 9.74 25.08
C LYS A 414 9.11 10.10 25.73
N ASP A 415 8.69 11.35 25.59
CA ASP A 415 7.38 11.90 25.95
C ASP A 415 6.23 11.36 25.08
N TRP A 416 6.52 10.78 23.91
CA TRP A 416 5.49 10.14 23.07
C TRP A 416 5.03 8.82 23.67
N ILE A 417 4.16 8.90 24.70
CA ILE A 417 3.55 7.73 25.34
C ILE A 417 2.72 6.91 24.35
N LEU A 418 2.09 7.58 23.39
CA LEU A 418 1.49 6.99 22.19
C LEU A 418 2.45 7.21 21.02
N CYS A 419 3.42 6.32 20.94
CA CYS A 419 4.24 6.11 19.76
C CYS A 419 3.58 5.01 18.89
#